data_AF-A0A962VDT8-F1
#
_entry.id   AF-A0A962VDT8-F1
#
_cell.length_a   1.000
_cell.length_b   1.000
_cell.length_c   1.000
_cell.angle_alpha   90.00
_cell.angle_beta   90.00
_cell.angle_gamma   90.00
#
_symmetry.space_group_name_H-M   'P 1'
#
loop_
_entity.id
_entity.type
_entity.pdbx_description
1 polymer ?
#
loop_
_entity_poly.entity_id
_entity_poly.type
_entity_poly.pdbx_seq_one_letter_code
_entity_poly.pdbx_strand_id
1 'polypeptide(L)' 'MKITAFETIPLKIPFSVGGPAGSRSAGWNTLEMVVLRLETDNGLVGWGDAFSYHCSTSVQAALDTMVKPLVMGR' A
#
# COMPACT_ATOMS: atom_id res chain seq x y z
N MET A 1 8.32 8.57 -21.32
CA MET A 1 8.30 8.11 -19.92
C MET A 1 6.92 7.55 -19.71
N LYS A 2 6.81 6.23 -19.71
CA LYS A 2 5.55 5.49 -19.56
C LYS A 2 5.66 4.49 -18.43
N ILE A 3 4.62 4.31 -17.62
CA ILE A 3 4.58 3.24 -16.61
C ILE A 3 4.40 1.86 -17.30
N THR A 4 5.33 0.95 -17.06
CA THR A 4 5.37 -0.41 -17.64
C THR A 4 5.10 -1.51 -16.62
N ALA A 5 5.30 -1.24 -15.33
CA ALA A 5 4.93 -2.16 -14.25
C ALA A 5 4.22 -1.42 -13.11
N PHE A 6 3.24 -2.10 -12.50
CA PHE A 6 2.49 -1.65 -11.33
C PHE A 6 2.25 -2.84 -10.42
N GLU A 7 2.93 -2.84 -9.29
CA GLU A 7 2.88 -3.89 -8.27
C GLU A 7 2.30 -3.34 -6.97
N THR A 8 1.36 -4.08 -6.37
CA THR A 8 0.79 -3.81 -5.06
C THR A 8 1.28 -4.86 -4.07
N ILE A 9 1.83 -4.38 -2.94
CA ILE A 9 2.49 -5.21 -1.93
C ILE A 9 1.79 -4.95 -0.59
N PRO A 10 0.78 -5.75 -0.23
CA PRO A 10 0.13 -5.62 1.07
C PRO A 10 1.10 -6.04 2.18
N LEU A 11 1.25 -5.19 3.19
CA LEU A 11 2.09 -5.41 4.35
C LEU A 11 1.24 -5.46 5.61
N LYS A 12 1.61 -6.38 6.52
CA LYS A 12 1.06 -6.48 7.87
C LYS A 12 2.22 -6.59 8.85
N ILE A 13 2.64 -5.46 9.40
CA ILE A 13 3.86 -5.33 10.20
C ILE A 13 3.49 -5.40 11.68
N PRO A 14 3.97 -6.38 12.45
CA PRO A 14 3.73 -6.45 13.90
C PRO A 14 4.35 -5.27 14.64
N PHE A 15 3.67 -4.74 15.65
CA PHE A 15 4.21 -3.73 16.55
C PHE A 15 3.70 -3.91 17.99
N SER A 16 4.42 -3.33 18.95
CA SER A 16 3.98 -3.21 20.34
C SER A 16 3.69 -1.75 20.67
N VAL A 17 2.59 -1.49 21.39
CA VAL A 17 2.33 -0.16 21.95
C VAL A 17 3.30 0.02 23.11
N GLY A 18 4.35 0.84 22.93
CA GLY A 18 5.38 1.10 23.94
C GLY A 18 4.91 1.89 25.17
N GLY A 19 3.60 1.95 25.42
CA GLY A 19 2.95 2.70 26.49
C GLY A 19 1.49 2.27 26.66
N PRO A 20 0.70 2.94 27.52
CA PRO A 20 -0.71 2.61 27.69
C PRO A 20 -1.47 2.74 26.36
N ALA A 21 -2.20 1.69 25.97
CA ALA A 21 -3.03 1.75 24.78
C ALA A 21 -4.14 2.80 24.97
N GLY A 22 -4.27 3.72 24.01
CA GLY A 22 -5.41 4.64 23.95
C GLY A 22 -6.69 3.88 23.63
N SER A 23 -7.85 4.43 24.00
CA SER A 23 -9.14 3.75 23.79
C SER A 23 -9.43 3.38 22.33
N ARG A 24 -8.88 4.13 21.37
CA ARG A 24 -9.05 3.88 19.92
C ARG A 24 -8.06 2.86 19.33
N SER A 25 -6.94 2.62 20.01
CA SER A 25 -5.90 1.68 19.57
C SER A 25 -5.83 0.42 20.45
N ALA A 26 -6.79 0.25 21.36
CA ALA A 26 -6.91 -0.92 22.21
C ALA A 26 -7.00 -2.19 21.33
N GLY A 27 -5.97 -3.04 21.42
CA GLY A 27 -5.89 -4.29 20.66
C GLY A 27 -5.17 -4.21 19.32
N TRP A 28 -4.71 -3.02 18.89
CA TRP A 28 -3.92 -2.91 17.67
C TRP A 28 -2.48 -3.40 17.91
N ASN A 29 -2.08 -4.42 17.17
CA ASN A 29 -0.75 -5.04 17.25
C ASN A 29 -0.10 -5.22 15.87
N THR A 30 -0.74 -4.72 14.81
CA THR A 30 -0.20 -4.74 13.45
C THR A 30 -0.49 -3.43 12.73
N LEU A 31 0.49 -2.94 11.98
CA LEU A 31 0.37 -1.84 11.05
C LEU A 31 0.15 -2.43 9.66
N GLU A 32 -1.02 -2.16 9.09
CA GLU A 32 -1.40 -2.63 7.77
C GLU A 32 -1.40 -1.48 6.75
N MET A 33 -0.74 -1.71 5.62
CA MET A 33 -0.63 -0.77 4.50
C MET A 33 -0.45 -1.54 3.18
N VAL A 34 -0.66 -0.89 2.04
CA VAL A 34 -0.28 -1.44 0.72
C VAL A 34 0.82 -0.58 0.14
N VAL A 35 2.01 -1.14 -0.05
CA VAL A 35 3.12 -0.46 -0.72
C VAL A 35 2.99 -0.65 -2.22
N LEU A 36 3.30 0.37 -3.00
CA LEU A 36 3.30 0.33 -4.45
C LEU A 36 4.71 0.45 -5.00
N ARG A 37 5.02 -0.38 -5.99
CA ARG A 37 6.22 -0.25 -6.82
C ARG A 37 5.80 -0.04 -8.27
N LEU A 38 6.23 1.08 -8.85
CA LEU A 38 6.01 1.40 -10.26
C LEU A 38 7.34 1.40 -11.00
N GLU A 39 7.32 0.91 -12.23
CA GLU A 39 8.48 0.96 -13.12
C GLU A 39 8.10 1.65 -14.43
N THR A 40 9.04 2.37 -15.00
CA THR A 40 8.86 3.11 -16.26
C THR A 40 9.64 2.47 -17.42
N ASP A 41 9.27 2.83 -18.64
CA ASP A 41 9.91 2.38 -19.88
C ASP A 41 11.39 2.76 -20.02
N ASN A 42 11.88 3.72 -19.24
CA ASN A 42 13.28 4.12 -19.18
C ASN A 42 14.00 3.66 -17.89
N GLY A 43 13.41 2.72 -17.14
CA GLY A 43 14.05 2.05 -16.01
C GLY A 43 14.00 2.80 -14.68
N LEU A 44 13.25 3.91 -14.57
CA LEU A 44 13.01 4.54 -13.27
C LEU A 44 12.04 3.71 -12.44
N VAL A 45 12.32 3.59 -11.15
CA VAL A 45 11.49 2.88 -10.17
C VAL A 45 11.00 3.88 -9.12
N GLY A 46 9.68 3.96 -8.98
CA GLY A 46 9.01 4.76 -7.96
C GLY A 46 8.39 3.88 -6.89
N TRP A 47 8.43 4.36 -5.64
CA TRP A 47 7.79 3.73 -4.50
C TRP A 47 6.76 4.67 -3.88
N GLY A 48 5.64 4.13 -3.42
CA GLY A 48 4.61 4.87 -2.70
C GLY A 48 3.87 4.00 -1.70
N ASP A 49 3.07 4.63 -0.84
CA ASP A 49 2.21 3.94 0.11
C ASP A 49 0.73 4.26 -0.14
N ALA A 50 -0.12 3.27 0.11
CA ALA A 50 -1.55 3.41 0.24
C ALA A 50 -1.94 2.92 1.63
N PHE A 51 -2.16 3.88 2.51
CA PHE A 51 -2.57 3.65 3.88
C PHE A 51 -3.90 2.88 3.95
N SER A 52 -3.96 1.82 4.76
CA SER A 52 -5.10 0.91 4.71
C SER A 52 -5.65 0.39 6.04
N TYR A 53 -4.95 0.49 7.18
CA TYR A 53 -5.40 -0.15 8.44
C TYR A 53 -6.01 -1.56 8.16
N HIS A 54 -7.16 -1.90 8.75
CA HIS A 54 -7.85 -3.19 8.60
C HIS A 54 -8.56 -3.39 7.25
N CYS A 55 -8.34 -2.54 6.24
CA CYS A 55 -8.92 -2.68 4.90
C CYS A 55 -7.87 -2.83 3.79
N SER A 56 -6.67 -3.35 4.12
CA SER A 56 -5.57 -3.63 3.18
C SER A 56 -6.03 -4.37 1.92
N THR A 57 -6.86 -5.41 2.05
CA THR A 57 -7.42 -6.14 0.88
C THR A 57 -8.31 -5.26 0.00
N SER A 58 -9.16 -4.41 0.60
CA SER A 58 -10.03 -3.51 -0.16
C SER A 58 -9.24 -2.42 -0.87
N VAL A 59 -8.21 -1.87 -0.21
CA VAL A 59 -7.31 -0.87 -0.79
C VAL A 59 -6.51 -1.48 -1.95
N GLN A 60 -5.96 -2.69 -1.78
CA GLN A 60 -5.26 -3.38 -2.85
C GLN A 60 -6.18 -3.62 -4.06
N ALA A 61 -7.41 -4.11 -3.83
CA ALA A 61 -8.37 -4.31 -4.90
C ALA A 61 -8.72 -3.01 -5.64
N ALA A 62 -8.89 -1.89 -4.93
CA ALA A 62 -9.14 -0.60 -5.54
C ALA A 62 -7.94 -0.12 -6.38
N LEU A 63 -6.71 -0.31 -5.89
CA LEU A 63 -5.50 0.01 -6.65
C LEU A 63 -5.42 -0.80 -7.93
N ASP A 64 -5.63 -2.12 -7.85
CA ASP A 64 -5.48 -3.02 -9.00
C ASP A 64 -6.60 -2.86 -10.03
N THR A 65 -7.83 -2.59 -9.60
CA THR A 65 -9.01 -2.58 -10.48
C THR A 65 -9.43 -1.19 -10.93
N MET A 66 -9.15 -0.15 -10.15
CA MET A 66 -9.57 1.23 -10.45
C MET A 66 -8.40 2.12 -10.85
N VAL A 67 -7.25 2.02 -10.17
CA VAL A 67 -6.12 2.94 -10.38
C VAL A 67 -5.18 2.44 -11.47
N LYS A 68 -4.74 1.18 -11.41
CA LYS A 68 -3.79 0.59 -12.35
C LYS A 68 -4.22 0.79 -13.82
N PRO A 69 -5.48 0.58 -14.24
CA PRO A 69 -5.88 0.79 -15.63
C PRO A 69 -5.74 2.25 -16.12
N LEU A 70 -5.75 3.23 -15.22
CA LEU A 70 -5.67 4.65 -15.58
C LEU A 70 -4.23 5.10 -15.84
N VAL A 71 -3.26 4.46 -15.19
CA VAL A 71 -1.85 4.89 -15.17
C VAL A 71 -0.93 4.02 -16.02
N MET A 72 -1.27 2.76 -16.27
CA MET A 72 -0.45 1.90 -17.13
C MET A 72 -0.30 2.48 -18.54
N GLY A 73 0.93 2.54 -19.05
CA GLY A 73 1.26 3.10 -20.36
C GLY A 73 1.21 4.62 -20.47
N ARG A 74 0.87 5.33 -19.38
CA ARG A 74 0.95 6.79 -19.27
C ARG A 74 2.36 7.23 -18.95
#